data_AF-A0A6D2G9I8-F1
#
_entry.id   AF-A0A6D2G9I8-F1
#
_cell.length_a   1.000
_cell.length_b   1.000
_cell.length_c   1.000
_cell.angle_alpha   90.00
_cell.angle_beta   90.00
_cell.angle_gamma   90.00
#
_symmetry.space_group_name_H-M   'P 1'
#
loop_
_entity.id
_entity.type
_entity.pdbx_description
1 polymer ?
#
loop_
_entity_poly.entity_id
_entity_poly.type
_entity_poly.pdbx_seq_one_letter_code
_entity_poly.pdbx_strand_id
1 'polypeptide(L)'
;MMKTNHLIRVVASLAMLATSGLAYAEEYKASTDEKTIKMTNVASLEARVQARMEKGAFGYIRGGAEDENNLRSNTESFDKKYIMPRVLQGIELKEIDLSTQLLGIPLKTPIIQAPMAAQGLAHASGELATAKGMAQVGSIFSLSTYGNKTIEEVANVSGENPFFFQLYMSKNNQFNEFILAQAVKTRR
;
A
#
# COMPACT_ATOMS: atom_id res chain seq x y z
N MET A 1 -33.28 -61.08 13.01
CA MET A 1 -31.88 -60.60 13.19
C MET A 1 -31.45 -59.98 11.86
N MET A 2 -30.86 -58.78 11.90
CA MET A 2 -30.42 -57.95 10.76
C MET A 2 -31.51 -57.42 9.81
N LYS A 3 -31.95 -56.17 10.04
CA LYS A 3 -32.11 -55.10 9.01
C LYS A 3 -32.58 -53.79 9.67
N THR A 4 -31.79 -53.28 10.63
CA THR A 4 -32.06 -51.99 11.31
C THR A 4 -30.78 -51.14 11.39
N ASN A 5 -29.96 -51.11 10.34
CA ASN A 5 -28.68 -50.36 10.35
C ASN A 5 -28.34 -49.64 9.02
N HIS A 6 -29.34 -49.36 8.17
CA HIS A 6 -29.12 -48.60 6.92
C HIS A 6 -29.87 -47.27 6.82
N LEU A 7 -30.81 -46.97 7.72
CA LEU A 7 -31.55 -45.71 7.69
C LEU A 7 -30.92 -44.59 8.53
N ILE A 8 -30.01 -44.90 9.47
CA ILE A 8 -29.36 -43.90 10.34
C ILE A 8 -28.14 -43.24 9.67
N ARG A 9 -27.57 -43.83 8.61
CA ARG A 9 -26.38 -43.30 7.93
C ARG A 9 -26.66 -42.35 6.75
N VAL A 10 -27.89 -42.24 6.29
CA VAL A 10 -28.21 -41.36 5.14
C VAL A 10 -28.72 -39.99 5.60
N VAL A 11 -29.33 -39.88 6.77
CA VAL A 11 -29.81 -38.59 7.31
C VAL A 11 -28.68 -37.77 7.95
N ALA A 12 -27.64 -38.43 8.49
CA ALA A 12 -26.46 -37.73 9.04
C ALA A 12 -25.55 -37.11 7.96
N SER A 13 -25.59 -37.64 6.72
CA SER A 13 -24.73 -37.18 5.62
C SER A 13 -25.31 -35.98 4.87
N LEU A 14 -26.62 -35.73 4.99
CA LEU A 14 -27.28 -34.58 4.36
C LEU A 14 -27.34 -33.34 5.28
N ALA A 15 -27.33 -33.54 6.60
CA ALA A 15 -27.33 -32.44 7.56
C ALA A 15 -25.96 -31.75 7.71
N MET A 16 -24.86 -32.44 7.39
CA MET A 16 -23.51 -31.84 7.38
C MET A 16 -23.23 -30.99 6.13
N LEU A 17 -23.98 -31.19 5.03
CA LEU A 17 -23.86 -30.35 3.83
C LEU A 17 -24.65 -29.04 3.91
N ALA A 18 -25.51 -28.87 4.92
CA ALA A 18 -26.27 -27.64 5.13
C ALA A 18 -25.66 -26.69 6.18
N THR A 19 -24.59 -27.11 6.87
CA THR A 19 -23.80 -26.24 7.77
C THR A 19 -22.46 -25.82 7.17
N SER A 20 -22.13 -26.26 5.96
CA SER A 20 -21.20 -25.51 5.09
C SER A 20 -21.96 -24.38 4.41
N GLY A 21 -22.62 -23.55 5.21
CA GLY A 21 -22.56 -22.13 4.97
C GLY A 21 -21.08 -21.79 5.05
N LEU A 22 -20.37 -22.00 3.94
CA LEU A 22 -19.23 -21.19 3.59
C LEU A 22 -19.76 -19.78 3.80
N ALA A 23 -19.42 -19.21 4.95
CA ALA A 23 -19.14 -17.80 5.02
C ALA A 23 -18.10 -17.59 3.91
N TYR A 24 -18.58 -17.40 2.68
CA TYR A 24 -17.92 -16.52 1.75
C TYR A 24 -17.62 -15.31 2.62
N ALA A 25 -16.34 -15.11 2.93
CA ALA A 25 -15.91 -13.88 3.55
C ALA A 25 -16.64 -12.76 2.81
N GLU A 26 -17.43 -11.95 3.51
CA GLU A 26 -18.10 -10.82 2.88
C GLU A 26 -17.08 -10.11 1.99
N GLU A 27 -17.46 -9.84 0.75
CA GLU A 27 -16.58 -9.20 -0.22
C GLU A 27 -16.00 -7.92 0.40
N TYR A 28 -14.67 -7.86 0.53
CA TYR A 28 -14.00 -6.73 1.16
C TYR A 28 -14.28 -5.45 0.37
N LYS A 29 -14.85 -4.43 1.02
CA LYS A 29 -15.20 -3.15 0.39
C LYS A 29 -14.18 -2.08 0.75
N ALA A 30 -13.28 -1.81 -0.18
CA ALA A 30 -12.37 -0.67 -0.09
C ALA A 30 -13.10 0.66 -0.36
N SER A 31 -12.46 1.78 0.00
CA SER A 31 -12.96 3.11 -0.36
C SER A 31 -12.99 3.28 -1.89
N THR A 32 -13.95 4.06 -2.38
CA THR A 32 -14.02 4.53 -3.78
C THR A 32 -14.06 6.06 -3.85
N ASP A 33 -13.79 6.74 -2.74
CA ASP A 33 -13.85 8.20 -2.63
C ASP A 33 -12.70 8.87 -3.38
N GLU A 34 -13.01 9.56 -4.49
CA GLU A 34 -12.05 10.38 -5.25
C GLU A 34 -12.32 11.87 -5.01
N LYS A 35 -11.58 12.49 -4.08
CA LYS A 35 -11.70 13.92 -3.74
C LYS A 35 -10.47 14.46 -3.04
N THR A 36 -10.23 15.75 -3.17
CA THR A 36 -9.22 16.45 -2.36
C THR A 36 -9.59 16.42 -0.89
N ILE A 37 -8.60 16.17 -0.03
CA ILE A 37 -8.77 16.19 1.42
C ILE A 37 -8.16 17.44 2.02
N LYS A 38 -8.86 18.04 2.99
CA LYS A 38 -8.24 19.01 3.90
C LYS A 38 -7.45 18.24 4.96
N MET A 39 -6.20 18.60 5.19
CA MET A 39 -5.32 17.94 6.14
C MET A 39 -4.57 19.00 6.96
N THR A 40 -4.67 18.92 8.29
CA THR A 40 -3.91 19.80 9.19
C THR A 40 -2.50 19.26 9.41
N ASN A 41 -2.38 17.94 9.59
CA ASN A 41 -1.12 17.20 9.67
C ASN A 41 -1.34 15.75 9.24
N VAL A 42 -0.28 15.03 8.91
CA VAL A 42 -0.36 13.65 8.42
C VAL A 42 -0.94 12.71 9.48
N ALA A 43 -0.54 12.87 10.75
CA ALA A 43 -1.01 12.01 11.85
C ALA A 43 -2.54 12.04 12.03
N SER A 44 -3.19 13.18 11.75
CA SER A 44 -4.65 13.32 11.85
C SER A 44 -5.44 12.45 10.86
N LEU A 45 -4.78 11.90 9.83
CA LEU A 45 -5.43 11.01 8.87
C LEU A 45 -5.76 9.65 9.47
N GLU A 46 -4.99 9.15 10.44
CA GLU A 46 -5.19 7.80 11.01
C GLU A 46 -6.59 7.66 11.62
N ALA A 47 -6.99 8.58 12.50
CA ALA A 47 -8.31 8.56 13.12
C ALA A 47 -9.46 8.67 12.09
N ARG A 48 -9.24 9.41 10.99
CA ARG A 48 -10.23 9.55 9.91
C ARG A 48 -10.39 8.26 9.11
N VAL A 49 -9.29 7.55 8.88
CA VAL A 49 -9.29 6.26 8.19
C VAL A 49 -9.86 5.17 9.09
N GLN A 50 -9.47 5.13 10.37
CA GLN A 50 -9.99 4.19 11.37
C GLN A 50 -11.52 4.22 11.47
N ALA A 51 -12.13 5.40 11.36
CA ALA A 51 -13.59 5.56 11.41
C ALA A 51 -14.34 5.01 10.19
N ARG A 52 -13.65 4.66 9.10
CA ARG A 52 -14.25 4.32 7.79
C ARG A 52 -13.77 3.00 7.20
N MET A 53 -12.58 2.55 7.59
CA MET A 53 -11.97 1.31 7.13
C MET A 53 -12.41 0.13 8.00
N GLU A 54 -12.54 -1.04 7.38
CA GLU A 54 -12.77 -2.30 8.11
C GLU A 54 -11.60 -2.57 9.09
N LYS A 55 -11.91 -3.14 10.25
CA LYS A 55 -10.97 -3.26 11.38
C LYS A 55 -9.73 -4.09 11.04
N GLY A 56 -9.90 -5.21 10.35
CA GLY A 56 -8.81 -6.08 9.92
C GLY A 56 -7.86 -5.39 8.95
N ALA A 57 -8.40 -4.74 7.92
CA ALA A 57 -7.59 -3.96 6.98
C ALA A 57 -6.89 -2.76 7.64
N PHE A 58 -7.59 -2.05 8.53
CA PHE A 58 -6.97 -0.97 9.30
C PHE A 58 -5.83 -1.48 10.17
N GLY A 59 -6.04 -2.60 10.88
CA GLY A 59 -5.02 -3.25 11.70
C GLY A 59 -3.81 -3.70 10.88
N TYR A 60 -4.03 -4.22 9.67
CA TYR A 60 -2.96 -4.61 8.75
C TYR A 60 -2.08 -3.42 8.32
N ILE A 61 -2.69 -2.28 8.01
CA ILE A 61 -1.97 -1.09 7.53
C ILE A 61 -1.29 -0.34 8.69
N ARG A 62 -1.98 -0.18 9.82
CA ARG A 62 -1.48 0.60 10.95
C ARG A 62 -0.46 -0.16 11.79
N GLY A 63 -0.64 -1.48 11.92
CA GLY A 63 0.01 -2.27 12.96
C GLY A 63 1.52 -2.39 12.82
N GLY A 64 2.20 -2.41 13.97
CA GLY A 64 3.61 -2.79 14.10
C GLY A 64 3.79 -4.23 14.58
N ALA A 65 5.04 -4.64 14.77
CA ALA A 65 5.38 -5.93 15.35
C ALA A 65 5.34 -5.90 16.88
N GLU A 66 5.03 -7.04 17.49
CA GLU A 66 5.04 -7.28 18.95
C GLU A 66 4.23 -6.21 19.72
N ASP A 67 4.89 -5.45 20.61
CA ASP A 67 4.30 -4.39 21.44
C ASP A 67 4.37 -2.99 20.79
N GLU A 68 4.73 -2.95 19.51
CA GLU A 68 4.88 -1.74 18.70
C GLU A 68 5.93 -0.75 19.23
N ASN A 69 6.88 -1.19 20.07
CA ASN A 69 7.87 -0.28 20.66
C ASN A 69 8.73 0.41 19.60
N ASN A 70 9.17 -0.32 18.57
CA ASN A 70 9.93 0.25 17.46
C ASN A 70 9.08 1.19 16.59
N LEU A 71 7.78 0.91 16.43
CA LEU A 71 6.88 1.77 15.69
C LEU A 71 6.77 3.15 16.35
N ARG A 72 6.57 3.21 17.67
CA ARG A 72 6.58 4.48 18.44
C ARG A 72 7.94 5.16 18.39
N SER A 73 9.02 4.39 18.59
CA SER A 73 10.39 4.90 18.61
C SER A 73 10.79 5.58 17.29
N ASN A 74 10.26 5.14 16.14
CA ASN A 74 10.52 5.78 14.84
C ASN A 74 10.12 7.25 14.84
N THR A 75 8.94 7.59 15.37
CA THR A 75 8.46 8.97 15.43
C THR A 75 9.18 9.77 16.52
N GLU A 76 9.29 9.20 17.73
CA GLU A 76 9.96 9.86 18.87
C GLU A 76 11.45 10.14 18.61
N SER A 77 12.07 9.42 17.67
CA SER A 77 13.47 9.65 17.31
C SER A 77 13.73 11.05 16.73
N PHE A 78 12.72 11.66 16.08
CA PHE A 78 12.85 13.00 15.51
C PHE A 78 12.98 14.08 16.60
N ASP A 79 12.44 13.86 17.81
CA ASP A 79 12.53 14.81 18.94
C ASP A 79 13.94 14.91 19.53
N LYS A 80 14.84 14.01 19.12
CA LYS A 80 16.24 14.00 19.57
C LYS A 80 17.12 14.98 18.80
N LYS A 81 16.61 15.58 17.72
CA LYS A 81 17.33 16.54 16.87
C LYS A 81 16.46 17.76 16.58
N TYR A 82 17.04 18.94 16.76
CA TYR A 82 16.32 20.20 16.61
C TYR A 82 16.79 20.95 15.38
N ILE A 83 15.85 21.52 14.64
CA ILE A 83 16.14 22.47 13.57
C ILE A 83 16.45 23.82 14.22
N MET A 84 17.67 24.32 14.06
CA MET A 84 18.06 25.63 14.58
C MET A 84 17.47 26.73 13.68
N PRO A 85 16.62 27.64 14.21
CA PRO A 85 16.15 28.79 13.44
C PRO A 85 17.33 29.66 13.01
N ARG A 86 17.37 30.03 11.73
CA ARG A 86 18.41 30.90 11.15
C ARG A 86 17.76 32.23 10.78
N VAL A 87 18.23 33.31 11.39
CA VAL A 87 17.72 34.67 11.15
C VAL A 87 18.59 35.42 10.14
N LEU A 88 18.01 36.45 9.49
CA LEU A 88 18.68 37.34 8.54
C LEU A 88 19.42 36.60 7.40
N GLN A 89 18.85 35.51 6.89
CA GLN A 89 19.48 34.71 5.83
C GLN A 89 19.35 35.33 4.42
N GLY A 90 18.51 36.36 4.24
CA GLY A 90 18.27 36.95 2.92
C GLY A 90 17.55 36.02 1.94
N ILE A 91 16.81 35.02 2.45
CA ILE A 91 16.04 34.07 1.64
C ILE A 91 14.56 34.46 1.67
N GLU A 92 13.97 34.63 0.50
CA GLU A 92 12.54 34.82 0.33
C GLU A 92 11.80 33.48 0.15
N LEU A 93 10.52 33.43 0.55
CA LEU A 93 9.72 32.20 0.43
C LEU A 93 9.64 31.66 -1.00
N LYS A 94 9.66 32.54 -2.00
CA LYS A 94 9.61 32.16 -3.43
C LYS A 94 10.90 31.49 -3.94
N GLU A 95 11.99 31.61 -3.19
CA GLU A 95 13.31 31.05 -3.52
C GLU A 95 13.51 29.66 -2.93
N ILE A 96 12.58 29.17 -2.11
CA ILE A 96 12.60 27.82 -1.57
C ILE A 96 12.27 26.85 -2.69
N ASP A 97 13.29 26.18 -3.20
CA ASP A 97 13.17 25.11 -4.18
C ASP A 97 13.30 23.74 -3.49
N LEU A 98 12.29 22.88 -3.67
CA LEU A 98 12.29 21.49 -3.21
C LEU A 98 12.79 20.52 -4.28
N SER A 99 13.13 21.02 -5.46
CA SER A 99 13.63 20.18 -6.54
C SER A 99 14.95 19.51 -6.17
N THR A 100 15.11 18.28 -6.64
CA THR A 100 16.33 17.50 -6.43
C THR A 100 16.46 16.42 -7.49
N GLN A 101 17.48 15.58 -7.39
CA GLN A 101 17.65 14.41 -8.25
C GLN A 101 18.00 13.16 -7.45
N LEU A 102 17.47 12.02 -7.87
CA LEU A 102 17.79 10.70 -7.32
C LEU A 102 18.18 9.76 -8.45
N LEU A 103 19.40 9.22 -8.44
CA LEU A 103 19.91 8.34 -9.50
C LEU A 103 19.80 8.94 -10.92
N GLY A 104 19.94 10.27 -11.03
CA GLY A 104 19.80 11.01 -12.28
C GLY A 104 18.35 11.33 -12.69
N ILE A 105 17.36 10.96 -11.88
CA ILE A 105 15.94 11.27 -12.11
C ILE A 105 15.61 12.62 -11.46
N PRO A 106 15.13 13.62 -12.21
CA PRO A 106 14.70 14.89 -11.64
C PRO A 106 13.39 14.74 -10.86
N LEU A 107 13.33 15.35 -9.67
CA LEU A 107 12.17 15.34 -8.77
C LEU A 107 11.81 16.77 -8.39
N LYS A 108 10.51 17.06 -8.25
CA LYS A 108 10.03 18.37 -7.74
C LYS A 108 10.03 18.45 -6.21
N THR A 109 10.26 17.33 -5.53
CA THR A 109 10.30 17.21 -4.07
C THR A 109 11.26 16.10 -3.67
N PRO A 110 11.94 16.18 -2.50
CA PRO A 110 12.80 15.11 -2.01
C PRO A 110 12.03 13.91 -1.42
N ILE A 111 10.69 13.95 -1.42
CA ILE A 111 9.85 12.90 -0.84
C ILE A 111 9.38 11.93 -1.92
N ILE A 112 9.77 10.67 -1.81
CA ILE A 112 9.30 9.57 -2.67
C ILE A 112 8.33 8.66 -1.91
N GLN A 113 7.54 7.86 -2.64
CA GLN A 113 6.62 6.91 -2.04
C GLN A 113 7.33 5.58 -1.77
N ALA A 114 7.23 5.10 -0.52
CA ALA A 114 7.81 3.83 -0.10
C ALA A 114 6.97 2.64 -0.64
N PRO A 115 7.59 1.53 -1.07
CA PRO A 115 6.86 0.39 -1.58
C PRO A 115 5.96 -0.21 -0.49
N MET A 116 4.66 -0.31 -0.79
CA MET A 116 3.66 -0.85 0.11
C MET A 116 2.79 -1.85 -0.66
N ALA A 117 2.64 -3.05 -0.11
CA ALA A 117 1.77 -4.08 -0.64
C ALA A 117 0.29 -3.78 -0.30
N ALA A 118 -0.61 -4.41 -1.06
CA ALA A 118 -2.03 -4.44 -0.75
C ALA A 118 -2.72 -3.06 -0.61
N GLN A 119 -2.39 -2.06 -1.45
CA GLN A 119 -3.04 -0.73 -1.38
C GLN A 119 -4.53 -0.78 -1.72
N GLY A 120 -4.98 -1.85 -2.38
CA GLY A 120 -6.38 -2.20 -2.59
C GLY A 120 -7.19 -2.35 -1.31
N LEU A 121 -6.54 -2.57 -0.16
CA LEU A 121 -7.20 -2.50 1.15
C LEU A 121 -7.68 -1.07 1.46
N ALA A 122 -6.94 -0.05 1.06
CA ALA A 122 -7.31 1.34 1.31
C ALA A 122 -8.32 1.89 0.30
N HIS A 123 -8.10 1.61 -0.98
CA HIS A 123 -8.91 2.17 -2.06
C HIS A 123 -9.04 1.18 -3.22
N ALA A 124 -10.19 1.13 -3.89
CA ALA A 124 -10.43 0.20 -4.99
C ALA A 124 -9.46 0.40 -6.18
N SER A 125 -9.00 1.64 -6.40
CA SER A 125 -7.97 1.97 -7.40
C SER A 125 -6.56 1.45 -7.02
N GLY A 126 -6.32 1.15 -5.73
CA GLY A 126 -5.06 0.67 -5.20
C GLY A 126 -3.85 1.51 -5.63
N GLU A 127 -2.80 0.83 -6.07
CA GLU A 127 -1.53 1.42 -6.51
C GLU A 127 -1.69 2.40 -7.67
N LEU A 128 -2.74 2.29 -8.49
CA LEU A 128 -2.95 3.21 -9.62
C LEU A 128 -3.23 4.64 -9.15
N ALA A 129 -4.00 4.80 -8.07
CA ALA A 129 -4.28 6.11 -7.50
C ALA A 129 -2.99 6.73 -6.92
N THR A 130 -2.19 5.94 -6.22
CA THR A 130 -0.90 6.39 -5.67
C THR A 130 0.09 6.76 -6.77
N ALA A 131 0.24 5.91 -7.79
CA ALA A 131 1.11 6.19 -8.93
C ALA A 131 0.73 7.49 -9.66
N LYS A 132 -0.57 7.69 -9.90
CA LYS A 132 -1.10 8.92 -10.50
C LYS A 132 -0.81 10.15 -9.62
N GLY A 133 -1.01 10.05 -8.31
CA GLY A 133 -0.71 11.14 -7.37
C GLY A 133 0.77 11.50 -7.36
N MET A 134 1.66 10.50 -7.34
CA MET A 134 3.11 10.71 -7.38
C MET A 134 3.58 11.35 -8.70
N ALA A 135 3.02 10.92 -9.84
CA ALA A 135 3.30 11.53 -11.14
C ALA A 135 2.85 13.01 -11.18
N GLN A 136 1.68 13.35 -10.62
CA GLN A 136 1.18 14.73 -10.58
C GLN A 136 2.08 15.67 -9.78
N VAL A 137 2.66 15.19 -8.67
CA VAL A 137 3.60 15.98 -7.85
C VAL A 137 5.04 15.92 -8.36
N GLY A 138 5.31 15.15 -9.43
CA GLY A 138 6.65 15.01 -10.01
C GLY A 138 7.63 14.31 -9.07
N SER A 139 7.20 13.19 -8.48
CA SER A 139 8.03 12.35 -7.62
C SER A 139 7.86 10.86 -7.95
N ILE A 140 8.70 10.00 -7.33
CA ILE A 140 8.80 8.57 -7.65
C ILE A 140 7.78 7.77 -6.84
N PHE A 141 7.01 6.94 -7.56
CA PHE A 141 6.23 5.85 -7.00
C PHE A 141 7.08 4.58 -6.89
N SER A 142 6.84 3.74 -5.87
CA SER A 142 7.49 2.43 -5.75
C SER A 142 6.45 1.31 -5.70
N LEU A 143 6.41 0.48 -6.75
CA LEU A 143 5.53 -0.67 -6.81
C LEU A 143 6.12 -1.86 -6.04
N SER A 144 5.34 -2.50 -5.17
CA SER A 144 5.74 -3.74 -4.50
C SER A 144 5.46 -4.98 -5.36
N THR A 145 6.26 -6.03 -5.20
CA THR A 145 5.98 -7.36 -5.76
C THR A 145 4.60 -7.90 -5.34
N TYR A 146 4.12 -7.51 -4.16
CA TYR A 146 2.79 -7.89 -3.64
C TYR A 146 1.76 -6.76 -3.78
N GLY A 147 1.91 -5.88 -4.78
CA GLY A 147 0.89 -4.91 -5.13
C GLY A 147 -0.36 -5.57 -5.72
N ASN A 148 -1.52 -4.90 -5.64
CA ASN A 148 -2.74 -5.40 -6.27
C ASN A 148 -2.78 -5.18 -7.79
N LYS A 149 -1.88 -4.34 -8.31
CA LYS A 149 -1.84 -3.90 -9.71
C LYS A 149 -0.58 -4.38 -10.40
N THR A 150 -0.71 -4.66 -11.68
CA THR A 150 0.41 -5.11 -12.51
C THR A 150 1.38 -3.96 -12.80
N ILE A 151 2.62 -4.31 -13.11
CA ILE A 151 3.66 -3.36 -13.53
C ILE A 151 3.19 -2.58 -14.77
N GLU A 152 2.48 -3.23 -15.70
CA GLU A 152 1.96 -2.59 -16.91
C GLU A 152 0.87 -1.56 -16.62
N GLU A 153 -0.11 -1.88 -15.77
CA GLU A 153 -1.15 -0.92 -15.38
C GLU A 153 -0.54 0.31 -14.71
N VAL A 154 0.44 0.10 -13.82
CA VAL A 154 1.17 1.19 -13.14
C VAL A 154 1.97 2.03 -14.13
N ALA A 155 2.68 1.41 -15.07
CA ALA A 155 3.42 2.11 -16.11
C ALA A 155 2.49 2.99 -16.97
N ASN A 156 1.31 2.47 -17.32
CA ASN A 156 0.33 3.19 -18.11
C ASN A 156 -0.19 4.45 -17.41
N VAL A 157 -0.48 4.39 -16.11
CA VAL A 157 -0.96 5.57 -15.35
C VAL A 157 0.16 6.53 -14.95
N SER A 158 1.41 6.05 -14.87
CA SER A 158 2.58 6.87 -14.56
C SER A 158 3.05 7.69 -15.77
N GLY A 159 2.70 7.28 -16.99
CA GLY A 159 3.06 8.00 -18.21
C GLY A 159 4.58 8.02 -18.43
N GLU A 160 5.16 9.22 -18.51
CA GLU A 160 6.62 9.42 -18.62
C GLU A 160 7.31 9.50 -17.24
N ASN A 161 6.55 9.50 -16.15
CA ASN A 161 7.12 9.58 -14.81
C ASN A 161 7.71 8.21 -14.41
N PRO A 162 9.01 8.13 -14.09
CA PRO A 162 9.62 6.87 -13.70
C PRO A 162 9.11 6.40 -12.33
N PHE A 163 9.03 5.08 -12.16
CA PHE A 163 8.69 4.44 -10.90
C PHE A 163 9.72 3.34 -10.58
N PHE A 164 9.88 3.04 -9.31
CA PHE A 164 10.71 1.93 -8.85
C PHE A 164 9.88 0.66 -8.68
N PHE A 165 10.53 -0.48 -8.86
CA PHE A 165 9.95 -1.78 -8.57
C PHE A 165 10.72 -2.44 -7.43
N GLN A 166 10.02 -2.75 -6.34
CA GLN A 166 10.55 -3.45 -5.18
C GLN A 166 10.31 -4.95 -5.35
N LEU A 167 11.41 -5.70 -5.49
CA LEU A 167 11.40 -7.15 -5.63
C LEU A 167 11.40 -7.84 -4.26
N TYR A 168 10.42 -8.72 -4.01
CA TYR A 168 10.56 -9.82 -3.06
C TYR A 168 11.11 -11.03 -3.81
N MET A 169 12.37 -11.37 -3.52
CA MET A 169 13.08 -12.42 -4.23
C MET A 169 12.48 -13.79 -3.90
N SER A 170 12.06 -14.52 -4.94
CA SER A 170 11.61 -15.90 -4.84
C SER A 170 12.80 -16.85 -4.81
N LYS A 171 12.59 -18.06 -4.26
CA LYS A 171 13.54 -19.18 -4.43
C LYS A 171 13.64 -19.63 -5.90
N ASN A 172 12.64 -19.31 -6.72
CA ASN A 172 12.63 -19.60 -8.15
C ASN A 172 13.27 -18.45 -8.94
N ASN A 173 14.48 -18.67 -9.45
CA ASN A 173 15.20 -17.69 -10.27
C ASN A 173 14.47 -17.33 -11.57
N GLN A 174 13.76 -18.29 -12.20
CA GLN A 174 12.99 -17.99 -13.41
C GLN A 174 11.86 -16.99 -13.15
N PHE A 175 11.24 -17.04 -11.97
CA PHE A 175 10.26 -16.05 -11.55
C PHE A 175 10.91 -14.67 -11.34
N ASN A 176 12.06 -14.64 -10.67
CA ASN A 176 12.80 -13.39 -10.43
C ASN A 176 13.20 -12.72 -11.76
N GLU A 177 13.76 -13.50 -12.69
CA GLU A 177 14.12 -13.03 -14.03
C GLU A 177 12.90 -12.52 -14.80
N PHE A 178 11.81 -13.29 -14.78
CA PHE A 178 10.57 -12.89 -15.46
C PHE A 178 10.04 -11.54 -14.95
N ILE A 179 9.91 -11.38 -13.63
CA ILE A 179 9.31 -10.16 -13.07
C ILE A 179 10.23 -8.94 -13.23
N LEU A 180 11.55 -9.13 -13.12
CA LEU A 180 12.53 -8.08 -13.41
C LEU A 180 12.52 -7.68 -14.88
N ALA A 181 12.38 -8.64 -15.80
CA ALA A 181 12.25 -8.35 -17.22
C ALA A 181 10.99 -7.51 -17.51
N GLN A 182 9.86 -7.79 -16.84
CA GLN A 182 8.67 -6.94 -16.95
C GLN A 182 8.92 -5.52 -16.44
N ALA A 183 9.55 -5.38 -15.27
CA ALA A 183 9.89 -4.07 -14.70
C ALA A 183 10.80 -3.24 -15.62
N VAL A 184 11.81 -3.87 -16.23
CA VAL A 184 12.73 -3.20 -17.16
C VAL A 184 12.03 -2.87 -18.48
N LYS A 185 11.18 -3.75 -19.01
CA LYS A 185 10.44 -3.51 -20.27
C LYS A 185 9.55 -2.29 -20.18
N THR A 186 8.98 -2.01 -19.01
CA THR A 186 8.12 -0.84 -18.78
C THR A 186 8.87 0.47 -18.60
N ARG A 187 10.21 0.46 -18.66
CA ARG A 187 11.03 1.67 -18.70
C ARG A 187 10.77 2.40 -20.02
N ARG A 188 9.98 3.47 -19.96
CA ARG A 188 9.89 4.47 -21.03
C ARG A 188 10.95 5.54 -20.82
#